data_AF-A0A847FRY5-F1
#
_entry.id   AF-A0A847FRY5-F1
#
_cell.length_a   1.000
_cell.length_b   1.000
_cell.length_c   1.000
_cell.angle_alpha   90.00
_cell.angle_beta   90.00
_cell.angle_gamma   90.00
#
_symmetry.space_group_name_H-M   'P 1'
#
loop_
_entity.id
_entity.type
_entity.pdbx_description
1 polymer ?
#
loop_
_entity_poly.entity_id
_entity_poly.type
_entity_poly.pdbx_seq_one_letter_code
_entity_poly.pdbx_strand_id
1 'polypeptide(L)'
;MPRRNKKKQRKDERRKAMQRVRQEKGWQPSPDVEFVDDELTRDLLTFIPEMGGDQPPGLAAAETLTDAVLESYDLLDEPEFAMIYFHPTRTVGIYAELEDERGVTEEMLNSLSEEEEDDLFFDLMEEIARRSLTEELQEEILDAMQAVWMRVRMQGDQEQAGRLAGMMMLLGSEAGEELWAGSGIVQAILRRSLDAGFELLDIMEEAGALRMDVGALVQTGRDEELQKKFLAVLAKYPGLGDLVSEDEAVTWDRGVQALMDGELYLGIFTDEELEAGGDLLSPPVFGNSEAEASQARANIQKMQQYVAGWLTPEHRDEVRGELLTMLEDEELAGEWHPFLMALLSDLDDEDPDTAVAFLTAAFIGELTDLAEDQLDQPGKARG
;
A
#
# COMPACT_ATOMS: atom_id res chain seq x y z
N MET A 1 -16.64 -36.43 7.50
CA MET A 1 -17.34 -35.39 6.72
C MET A 1 -17.86 -34.26 7.64
N PRO A 2 -17.05 -33.24 8.01
CA PRO A 2 -17.58 -32.08 8.74
C PRO A 2 -17.26 -30.70 8.12
N ARG A 3 -16.33 -30.59 7.15
CA ARG A 3 -15.89 -29.30 6.59
C ARG A 3 -16.90 -28.60 5.67
N ARG A 4 -17.82 -29.35 5.06
CA ARG A 4 -18.82 -28.82 4.09
C ARG A 4 -19.99 -28.08 4.75
N ASN A 5 -20.31 -28.37 6.02
CA ASN A 5 -21.38 -27.66 6.76
C ASN A 5 -20.92 -26.29 7.28
N LYS A 6 -19.65 -26.16 7.71
CA LYS A 6 -19.11 -24.89 8.24
C LYS A 6 -19.04 -23.77 7.19
N LYS A 7 -18.69 -24.10 5.94
CA LYS A 7 -18.63 -23.11 4.84
C LYS A 7 -20.03 -22.61 4.43
N LYS A 8 -21.06 -23.45 4.58
CA LYS A 8 -22.45 -23.11 4.27
C LYS A 8 -23.12 -22.30 5.39
N GLN A 9 -22.83 -22.62 6.65
CA GLN A 9 -23.31 -21.85 7.80
C GLN A 9 -22.75 -20.43 7.79
N ARG A 10 -21.42 -20.28 7.68
CA ARG A 10 -20.75 -18.99 7.55
C ARG A 10 -21.28 -18.16 6.38
N LYS A 11 -21.67 -18.81 5.29
CA LYS A 11 -22.28 -18.17 4.11
C LYS A 11 -23.69 -17.65 4.40
N ASP A 12 -24.54 -18.47 5.04
CA ASP A 12 -25.91 -18.10 5.41
C ASP A 12 -25.93 -17.03 6.53
N GLU A 13 -24.91 -17.00 7.39
CA GLU A 13 -24.76 -16.03 8.50
C GLU A 13 -24.27 -14.67 7.99
N ARG A 14 -23.24 -14.64 7.12
CA ARG A 14 -22.80 -13.41 6.45
C ARG A 14 -23.88 -12.78 5.58
N ARG A 15 -24.72 -13.61 4.95
CA ARG A 15 -25.92 -13.17 4.21
C ARG A 15 -26.93 -12.49 5.12
N LYS A 16 -27.12 -12.97 6.36
CA LYS A 16 -28.00 -12.33 7.35
C LYS A 16 -27.42 -11.04 7.89
N ALA A 17 -26.12 -10.99 8.20
CA ALA A 17 -25.45 -9.76 8.65
C ALA A 17 -25.55 -8.67 7.57
N MET A 18 -25.26 -8.99 6.31
CA MET A 18 -25.39 -8.03 5.20
C MET A 18 -26.85 -7.70 4.85
N GLN A 19 -27.79 -8.63 4.99
CA GLN A 19 -29.22 -8.32 4.88
C GLN A 19 -29.68 -7.39 6.02
N ARG A 20 -29.13 -7.48 7.24
CA ARG A 20 -29.41 -6.54 8.33
C ARG A 20 -28.87 -5.15 7.99
N VAL A 21 -27.61 -5.04 7.56
CA VAL A 21 -27.01 -3.76 7.10
C VAL A 21 -27.83 -3.14 5.96
N ARG A 22 -28.30 -3.96 5.00
CA ARG A 22 -29.18 -3.53 3.90
C ARG A 22 -30.58 -3.12 4.34
N GLN A 23 -31.17 -3.82 5.33
CA GLN A 23 -32.50 -3.51 5.89
C GLN A 23 -32.47 -2.24 6.76
N GLU A 24 -31.35 -1.95 7.42
CA GLU A 24 -31.17 -0.76 8.24
C GLU A 24 -30.83 0.50 7.42
N LYS A 25 -30.10 0.36 6.29
CA LYS A 25 -29.67 1.50 5.45
C LYS A 25 -30.46 1.72 4.16
N GLY A 26 -31.31 0.78 3.74
CA GLY A 26 -32.33 1.00 2.71
C GLY A 26 -31.80 1.22 1.30
N TRP A 27 -31.24 0.19 0.68
CA TRP A 27 -30.85 0.23 -0.74
C TRP A 27 -32.07 0.08 -1.68
N GLN A 28 -32.19 0.97 -2.67
CA GLN A 28 -33.04 0.80 -3.86
C GLN A 28 -32.17 0.99 -5.12
N PRO A 29 -32.29 0.13 -6.14
CA PRO A 29 -31.55 0.31 -7.37
C PRO A 29 -32.02 1.59 -8.08
N SER A 30 -31.06 2.40 -8.53
CA SER A 30 -31.36 3.57 -9.37
C SER A 30 -31.85 3.10 -10.76
N PRO A 31 -32.92 3.70 -11.31
CA PRO A 31 -33.47 3.30 -12.61
C PRO A 31 -32.57 3.65 -13.81
N ASP A 32 -31.49 4.41 -13.61
CA ASP A 32 -30.71 5.05 -14.68
C ASP A 32 -29.30 4.44 -14.87
N VAL A 33 -29.19 3.10 -14.95
CA VAL A 33 -27.92 2.46 -15.34
C VAL A 33 -27.79 2.53 -16.86
N GLU A 34 -26.98 3.45 -17.40
CA GLU A 34 -26.59 3.44 -18.81
C GLU A 34 -25.55 2.32 -19.05
N PHE A 35 -25.90 1.38 -19.93
CA PHE A 35 -25.15 0.15 -20.19
C PHE A 35 -24.03 0.37 -21.23
N VAL A 36 -22.81 -0.10 -20.94
CA VAL A 36 -21.61 0.31 -21.70
C VAL A 36 -21.08 -0.72 -22.71
N ASP A 37 -21.61 -1.94 -22.80
CA ASP A 37 -21.18 -2.90 -23.85
C ASP A 37 -22.30 -3.88 -24.29
N ASP A 38 -22.53 -3.98 -25.60
CA ASP A 38 -23.53 -4.85 -26.24
C ASP A 38 -23.31 -6.34 -25.90
N GLU A 39 -22.06 -6.74 -25.67
CA GLU A 39 -21.72 -8.13 -25.34
C GLU A 39 -21.92 -8.45 -23.86
N LEU A 40 -21.50 -7.55 -22.98
CA LEU A 40 -21.68 -7.67 -21.52
C LEU A 40 -23.17 -7.67 -21.16
N THR A 41 -23.95 -6.81 -21.84
CA THR A 41 -25.41 -6.76 -21.70
C THR A 41 -26.06 -8.06 -22.15
N ARG A 42 -25.59 -8.69 -23.24
CA ARG A 42 -26.14 -9.97 -23.72
C ARG A 42 -25.92 -11.09 -22.70
N ASP A 43 -24.72 -11.17 -22.14
CA ASP A 43 -24.39 -12.22 -21.17
C ASP A 43 -25.17 -12.00 -19.86
N LEU A 44 -25.28 -10.74 -19.40
CA LEU A 44 -26.14 -10.37 -18.27
C LEU A 44 -27.59 -10.81 -18.49
N LEU A 45 -28.17 -10.54 -19.66
CA LEU A 45 -29.54 -10.93 -19.99
C LEU A 45 -29.75 -12.46 -20.04
N THR A 46 -28.68 -13.22 -20.16
CA THR A 46 -28.75 -14.69 -20.05
C THR A 46 -28.87 -15.12 -18.58
N PHE A 47 -28.27 -14.37 -17.66
CA PHE A 47 -28.33 -14.61 -16.21
C PHE A 47 -29.60 -14.00 -15.57
N ILE A 48 -30.00 -12.81 -16.00
CA ILE A 48 -31.22 -12.12 -15.54
C ILE A 48 -32.01 -11.61 -16.76
N PRO A 49 -32.86 -12.46 -17.37
CA PRO A 49 -33.64 -12.09 -18.54
C PRO A 49 -34.62 -10.93 -18.29
N GLU A 50 -35.03 -10.74 -17.03
CA GLU A 50 -35.98 -9.69 -16.60
C GLU A 50 -35.40 -8.27 -16.73
N MET A 51 -34.07 -8.12 -16.85
CA MET A 51 -33.39 -6.82 -17.04
C MET A 51 -33.54 -6.26 -18.47
N GLY A 52 -34.03 -7.06 -19.44
CA GLY A 52 -34.10 -6.68 -20.85
C GLY A 52 -35.44 -6.14 -21.33
N GLY A 53 -36.39 -5.90 -20.43
CA GLY A 53 -37.72 -5.37 -20.74
C GLY A 53 -37.87 -3.87 -20.48
N ASP A 54 -38.93 -3.26 -21.02
CA ASP A 54 -39.29 -1.83 -20.81
C ASP A 54 -39.69 -1.49 -19.36
N GLN A 55 -39.55 -2.43 -18.41
CA GLN A 55 -39.91 -2.26 -17.01
C GLN A 55 -38.65 -2.30 -16.14
N PRO A 56 -38.58 -1.47 -15.08
CA PRO A 56 -37.46 -1.53 -14.15
C PRO A 56 -37.34 -2.94 -13.57
N PRO A 57 -36.10 -3.42 -13.33
CA PRO A 57 -35.87 -4.77 -12.84
C PRO A 57 -36.67 -5.02 -11.56
N GLY A 58 -37.30 -6.19 -11.49
CA GLY A 58 -38.03 -6.61 -10.31
C GLY A 58 -37.12 -6.72 -9.09
N LEU A 59 -37.70 -6.63 -7.88
CA LEU A 59 -36.98 -6.79 -6.62
C LEU A 59 -36.12 -8.06 -6.57
N ALA A 60 -36.59 -9.16 -7.19
CA ALA A 60 -35.87 -10.43 -7.28
C ALA A 60 -34.58 -10.36 -8.13
N ALA A 61 -34.59 -9.62 -9.24
CA ALA A 61 -33.40 -9.40 -10.06
C ALA A 61 -32.35 -8.59 -9.31
N ALA A 62 -32.80 -7.54 -8.62
CA ALA A 62 -31.94 -6.69 -7.80
C ALA A 62 -31.33 -7.47 -6.61
N GLU A 63 -32.13 -8.30 -5.93
CA GLU A 63 -31.63 -9.22 -4.88
C GLU A 63 -30.61 -10.22 -5.43
N THR A 64 -30.83 -10.76 -6.63
CA THR A 64 -29.92 -11.73 -7.25
C THR A 64 -28.57 -11.11 -7.60
N LEU A 65 -28.54 -9.89 -8.13
CA LEU A 65 -27.29 -9.17 -8.42
C LEU A 65 -26.54 -8.80 -7.15
N THR A 66 -27.24 -8.30 -6.13
CA THR A 66 -26.62 -8.00 -4.84
C THR A 66 -26.04 -9.28 -4.23
N ASP A 67 -26.81 -10.37 -4.17
CA ASP A 67 -26.33 -11.65 -3.64
C ASP A 67 -25.10 -12.15 -4.44
N ALA A 68 -25.06 -11.97 -5.75
CA ALA A 68 -23.90 -12.32 -6.55
C ALA A 68 -22.63 -11.55 -6.14
N VAL A 69 -22.73 -10.22 -5.96
CA VAL A 69 -21.63 -9.36 -5.51
C VAL A 69 -21.19 -9.73 -4.08
N LEU A 70 -22.13 -9.97 -3.18
CA LEU A 70 -21.83 -10.32 -1.80
C LEU A 70 -21.20 -11.72 -1.67
N GLU A 71 -21.55 -12.63 -2.58
CA GLU A 71 -21.04 -14.01 -2.60
C GLU A 71 -19.85 -14.22 -3.54
N SER A 72 -19.20 -13.14 -4.00
CA SER A 72 -18.08 -13.16 -4.96
C SER A 72 -16.72 -13.58 -4.39
N TYR A 73 -16.67 -14.14 -3.17
CA TYR A 73 -15.42 -14.58 -2.52
C TYR A 73 -14.71 -15.70 -3.31
N ASP A 74 -15.44 -16.44 -4.14
CA ASP A 74 -14.90 -17.51 -4.98
C ASP A 74 -13.98 -16.97 -6.09
N LEU A 75 -14.12 -15.69 -6.47
CA LEU A 75 -13.26 -15.07 -7.48
C LEU A 75 -11.80 -14.96 -7.03
N LEU A 76 -11.52 -14.95 -5.71
CA LEU A 76 -10.15 -14.91 -5.20
C LEU A 76 -9.33 -16.14 -5.63
N ASP A 77 -9.98 -17.28 -5.90
CA ASP A 77 -9.32 -18.50 -6.35
C ASP A 77 -8.93 -18.44 -7.84
N GLU A 78 -9.39 -17.41 -8.58
CA GLU A 78 -9.06 -17.22 -9.99
C GLU A 78 -7.67 -16.57 -10.16
N PRO A 79 -6.88 -16.98 -11.16
CA PRO A 79 -5.49 -16.52 -11.33
C PRO A 79 -5.39 -15.01 -11.58
N GLU A 80 -6.43 -14.39 -12.16
CA GLU A 80 -6.49 -12.96 -12.42
C GLU A 80 -6.47 -12.12 -11.11
N PHE A 81 -6.88 -12.71 -9.98
CA PHE A 81 -6.86 -12.05 -8.67
C PHE A 81 -5.62 -12.38 -7.84
N ALA A 82 -4.66 -13.15 -8.36
CA ALA A 82 -3.52 -13.63 -7.58
C ALA A 82 -2.64 -12.50 -7.03
N MET A 83 -2.55 -11.38 -7.76
CA MET A 83 -1.62 -10.27 -7.51
C MET A 83 -2.27 -9.03 -6.88
N ILE A 84 -3.59 -9.03 -6.66
CA ILE A 84 -4.32 -7.86 -6.16
C ILE A 84 -4.31 -7.87 -4.64
N TYR A 85 -3.85 -6.81 -3.98
CA TYR A 85 -3.80 -6.73 -2.52
C TYR A 85 -4.22 -5.36 -2.03
N PHE A 86 -4.85 -5.31 -0.86
CA PHE A 86 -4.69 -4.14 0.01
C PHE A 86 -3.27 -4.13 0.55
N HIS A 87 -2.70 -2.94 0.73
CA HIS A 87 -1.39 -2.77 1.35
C HIS A 87 -1.35 -3.45 2.74
N PRO A 88 -0.58 -4.53 2.94
CA PRO A 88 -0.73 -5.41 4.10
C PRO A 88 -0.44 -4.75 5.45
N THR A 89 0.68 -4.05 5.59
CA THR A 89 1.07 -3.38 6.86
C THR A 89 0.12 -2.24 7.20
N ARG A 90 -0.24 -1.40 6.21
CA ARG A 90 -1.27 -0.35 6.40
C ARG A 90 -2.60 -0.93 6.87
N THR A 91 -3.01 -2.06 6.27
CA THR A 91 -4.26 -2.72 6.63
C THR A 91 -4.23 -3.26 8.05
N VAL A 92 -3.11 -3.84 8.49
CA VAL A 92 -2.96 -4.28 9.88
C VAL A 92 -2.93 -3.08 10.84
N GLY A 93 -2.30 -1.97 10.45
CA GLY A 93 -2.34 -0.72 11.23
C GLY A 93 -3.77 -0.25 11.49
N ILE A 94 -4.61 -0.18 10.43
CA ILE A 94 -6.02 0.19 10.55
C ILE A 94 -6.81 -0.84 11.37
N TYR A 95 -6.49 -2.13 11.23
CA TYR A 95 -7.09 -3.19 12.05
C TYR A 95 -6.80 -2.96 13.54
N ALA A 96 -5.54 -2.70 13.90
CA ALA A 96 -5.13 -2.44 15.29
C ALA A 96 -5.76 -1.16 15.86
N GLU A 97 -5.82 -0.09 15.06
CA GLU A 97 -6.52 1.16 15.44
C GLU A 97 -8.00 0.90 15.75
N LEU A 98 -8.69 0.13 14.89
CA LEU A 98 -10.10 -0.17 15.06
C LEU A 98 -10.36 -1.10 16.26
N GLU A 99 -9.47 -2.05 16.55
CA GLU A 99 -9.54 -2.86 17.76
C GLU A 99 -9.45 -1.99 19.02
N ASP A 100 -8.50 -1.04 19.05
CA ASP A 100 -8.35 -0.12 20.19
C ASP A 100 -9.54 0.84 20.32
N GLU A 101 -9.98 1.47 19.22
CA GLU A 101 -11.16 2.36 19.18
C GLU A 101 -12.43 1.67 19.72
N ARG A 102 -12.59 0.37 19.41
CA ARG A 102 -13.75 -0.42 19.82
C ARG A 102 -13.54 -1.14 21.17
N GLY A 103 -12.36 -1.03 21.78
CA GLY A 103 -12.02 -1.71 23.03
C GLY A 103 -12.06 -3.23 22.90
N VAL A 104 -11.73 -3.76 21.72
CA VAL A 104 -11.62 -5.19 21.48
C VAL A 104 -10.46 -5.72 22.31
N THR A 105 -10.78 -6.53 23.31
CA THR A 105 -9.81 -7.19 24.17
C THR A 105 -9.95 -8.69 24.06
N GLU A 106 -8.89 -9.43 24.38
CA GLU A 106 -8.94 -10.89 24.44
C GLU A 106 -10.05 -11.38 25.40
N GLU A 107 -10.28 -10.66 26.50
CA GLU A 107 -11.37 -10.94 27.44
C GLU A 107 -12.75 -10.73 26.81
N MET A 108 -12.92 -9.66 26.00
CA MET A 108 -14.14 -9.41 25.26
C MET A 108 -14.40 -10.52 24.23
N LEU A 109 -13.41 -10.85 23.39
CA LEU A 109 -13.53 -11.89 22.36
C LEU A 109 -13.90 -13.25 22.98
N ASN A 110 -13.28 -13.62 24.10
CA ASN A 110 -13.59 -14.85 24.83
C ASN A 110 -15.00 -14.89 25.44
N SER A 111 -15.66 -13.73 25.56
CA SER A 111 -17.02 -13.61 26.11
C SER A 111 -18.12 -13.61 25.04
N LEU A 112 -17.75 -13.39 23.76
CA LEU A 112 -18.68 -13.40 22.65
C LEU A 112 -19.07 -14.82 22.26
N SER A 113 -20.31 -14.98 21.79
CA SER A 113 -20.69 -16.18 21.05
C SER A 113 -20.04 -16.19 19.66
N GLU A 114 -19.95 -17.37 19.03
CA GLU A 114 -19.43 -17.49 17.65
C GLU A 114 -20.16 -16.55 16.66
N GLU A 115 -21.47 -16.29 16.86
CA GLU A 115 -22.24 -15.37 16.01
C GLU A 115 -21.84 -13.91 16.23
N GLU A 116 -21.63 -13.50 17.49
CA GLU A 116 -21.24 -12.13 17.82
C GLU A 116 -19.78 -11.83 17.44
N GLU A 117 -18.90 -12.84 17.51
CA GLU A 117 -17.52 -12.75 17.03
C GLU A 117 -17.48 -12.58 15.50
N ASP A 118 -18.26 -13.37 14.76
CA ASP A 118 -18.34 -13.27 13.30
C ASP A 118 -18.97 -11.92 12.85
N ASP A 119 -19.99 -11.43 13.54
CA ASP A 119 -20.60 -10.10 13.28
C ASP A 119 -19.58 -8.97 13.55
N LEU A 120 -18.85 -9.03 14.68
CA LEU A 120 -17.80 -8.06 14.99
C LEU A 120 -16.68 -8.07 13.95
N PHE A 121 -16.21 -9.25 13.54
CA PHE A 121 -15.18 -9.39 12.53
C PHE A 121 -15.65 -8.85 11.19
N PHE A 122 -16.90 -9.09 10.79
CA PHE A 122 -17.46 -8.53 9.57
C PHE A 122 -17.49 -7.00 9.60
N ASP A 123 -17.95 -6.41 10.71
CA ASP A 123 -18.02 -4.96 10.87
C ASP A 123 -16.63 -4.30 10.89
N LEU A 124 -15.63 -4.98 11.43
CA LEU A 124 -14.23 -4.54 11.36
C LEU A 124 -13.73 -4.57 9.92
N MET A 125 -13.92 -5.69 9.22
CA MET A 125 -13.47 -5.84 7.83
C MET A 125 -14.15 -4.87 6.87
N GLU A 126 -15.44 -4.61 7.03
CA GLU A 126 -16.15 -3.62 6.23
C GLU A 126 -15.59 -2.21 6.48
N GLU A 127 -15.31 -1.86 7.74
CA GLU A 127 -14.76 -0.54 8.06
C GLU A 127 -13.32 -0.38 7.57
N ILE A 128 -12.47 -1.41 7.68
CA ILE A 128 -11.13 -1.41 7.10
C ILE A 128 -11.23 -1.25 5.58
N ALA A 129 -12.13 -2.00 4.92
CA ALA A 129 -12.33 -1.87 3.47
C ALA A 129 -12.75 -0.45 3.10
N ARG A 130 -13.66 0.20 3.85
CA ARG A 130 -14.04 1.61 3.59
C ARG A 130 -12.88 2.59 3.75
N ARG A 131 -11.98 2.36 4.71
CA ARG A 131 -10.82 3.24 4.96
C ARG A 131 -9.66 3.00 3.98
N SER A 132 -9.56 1.79 3.42
CA SER A 132 -8.40 1.36 2.62
C SER A 132 -8.68 1.20 1.13
N LEU A 133 -9.94 1.06 0.71
CA LEU A 133 -10.28 0.84 -0.70
C LEU A 133 -10.16 2.13 -1.50
N THR A 134 -9.20 2.17 -2.41
CA THR A 134 -8.97 3.28 -3.35
C THR A 134 -9.72 3.06 -4.66
N GLU A 135 -9.91 4.13 -5.44
CA GLU A 135 -10.46 4.04 -6.80
C GLU A 135 -9.58 3.16 -7.70
N GLU A 136 -8.26 3.28 -7.60
CA GLU A 136 -7.30 2.44 -8.32
C GLU A 136 -7.47 0.95 -8.01
N LEU A 137 -7.63 0.58 -6.74
CA LEU A 137 -7.86 -0.82 -6.36
C LEU A 137 -9.23 -1.32 -6.82
N GLN A 138 -10.25 -0.45 -6.90
CA GLN A 138 -11.55 -0.79 -7.50
C GLN A 138 -11.40 -1.08 -9.00
N GLU A 139 -10.64 -0.25 -9.72
CA GLU A 139 -10.34 -0.44 -11.14
C GLU A 139 -9.59 -1.75 -11.38
N GLU A 140 -8.54 -2.05 -10.60
CA GLU A 140 -7.82 -3.34 -10.69
C GLU A 140 -8.73 -4.55 -10.48
N ILE A 141 -9.65 -4.46 -9.50
CA ILE A 141 -10.63 -5.52 -9.25
C ILE A 141 -11.57 -5.68 -10.45
N LEU A 142 -12.08 -4.57 -11.02
CA LEU A 142 -12.95 -4.62 -12.20
C LEU A 142 -12.23 -5.20 -13.42
N ASP A 143 -10.98 -4.82 -13.65
CA ASP A 143 -10.17 -5.33 -14.75
C ASP A 143 -9.93 -6.85 -14.62
N ALA A 144 -9.62 -7.33 -13.40
CA ALA A 144 -9.52 -8.75 -13.12
C ALA A 144 -10.86 -9.47 -13.33
N MET A 145 -11.98 -8.90 -12.87
CA MET A 145 -13.32 -9.45 -13.14
C MET A 145 -13.61 -9.52 -14.64
N GLN A 146 -13.20 -8.52 -15.41
CA GLN A 146 -13.39 -8.48 -16.85
C GLN A 146 -12.55 -9.55 -17.55
N ALA A 147 -11.31 -9.75 -17.13
CA ALA A 147 -10.44 -10.81 -17.63
C ALA A 147 -11.01 -12.22 -17.34
N VAL A 148 -11.52 -12.46 -16.12
CA VAL A 148 -12.23 -13.70 -15.77
C VAL A 148 -13.46 -13.86 -16.66
N TRP A 149 -14.27 -12.82 -16.83
CA TRP A 149 -15.47 -12.85 -17.68
C TRP A 149 -15.15 -13.24 -19.12
N MET A 150 -14.13 -12.62 -19.73
CA MET A 150 -13.70 -12.97 -21.09
C MET A 150 -13.27 -14.44 -21.19
N ARG A 151 -12.49 -14.94 -20.23
CA ARG A 151 -12.04 -16.33 -20.21
C ARG A 151 -13.20 -17.31 -20.05
N VAL A 152 -14.11 -17.07 -19.11
CA VAL A 152 -15.29 -17.91 -18.84
C VAL A 152 -16.22 -17.93 -20.06
N ARG A 153 -16.40 -16.78 -20.72
CA ARG A 153 -17.16 -16.67 -21.98
C ARG A 153 -16.54 -17.49 -23.10
N MET A 154 -15.20 -17.45 -23.26
CA MET A 154 -14.48 -18.29 -24.23
C MET A 154 -14.60 -19.79 -23.93
N GLN A 155 -14.74 -20.17 -22.67
CA GLN A 155 -14.97 -21.56 -22.23
C GLN A 155 -16.42 -22.02 -22.45
N GLY A 156 -17.33 -21.10 -22.76
CA GLY A 156 -18.74 -21.37 -23.04
C GLY A 156 -19.63 -21.49 -21.80
N ASP A 157 -19.15 -21.08 -20.62
CA ASP A 157 -19.95 -21.07 -19.39
C ASP A 157 -20.78 -19.78 -19.32
N GLN A 158 -21.97 -19.84 -19.89
CA GLN A 158 -22.88 -18.69 -20.02
C GLN A 158 -23.46 -18.24 -18.67
N GLU A 159 -23.62 -19.15 -17.71
CA GLU A 159 -24.19 -18.81 -16.40
C GLU A 159 -23.20 -17.98 -15.60
N GLN A 160 -21.94 -18.42 -15.50
CA GLN A 160 -20.90 -17.69 -14.79
C GLN A 160 -20.52 -16.40 -15.53
N ALA A 161 -20.51 -16.39 -16.86
CA ALA A 161 -20.28 -15.17 -17.64
C ALA A 161 -21.37 -14.12 -17.36
N GLY A 162 -22.64 -14.51 -17.33
CA GLY A 162 -23.73 -13.59 -17.00
C GLY A 162 -23.72 -13.13 -15.54
N ARG A 163 -23.32 -14.00 -14.60
CA ARG A 163 -23.10 -13.62 -13.19
C ARG A 163 -22.01 -12.54 -13.07
N LEU A 164 -20.86 -12.74 -13.71
CA LEU A 164 -19.75 -11.77 -13.73
C LEU A 164 -20.16 -10.44 -14.36
N ALA A 165 -20.85 -10.49 -15.51
CA ALA A 165 -21.39 -9.30 -16.15
C ALA A 165 -22.32 -8.50 -15.23
N GLY A 166 -23.19 -9.19 -14.49
CA GLY A 166 -24.08 -8.55 -13.52
C GLY A 166 -23.36 -7.93 -12.33
N MET A 167 -22.32 -8.61 -11.81
CA MET A 167 -21.51 -8.07 -10.72
C MET A 167 -20.71 -6.83 -11.15
N MET A 168 -20.06 -6.88 -12.32
CA MET A 168 -19.32 -5.72 -12.87
C MET A 168 -20.24 -4.53 -13.13
N MET A 169 -21.41 -4.79 -13.70
CA MET A 169 -22.40 -3.74 -13.95
C MET A 169 -22.89 -3.09 -12.64
N LEU A 170 -23.17 -3.90 -11.61
CA LEU A 170 -23.62 -3.36 -10.33
C LEU A 170 -22.51 -2.56 -9.63
N LEU A 171 -21.30 -3.11 -9.52
CA LEU A 171 -20.16 -2.45 -8.86
C LEU A 171 -19.67 -1.21 -9.61
N GLY A 172 -19.76 -1.18 -10.94
CA GLY A 172 -19.42 -0.02 -11.76
C GLY A 172 -20.51 1.05 -11.85
N SER A 173 -21.61 0.92 -11.10
CA SER A 173 -22.68 1.92 -11.06
C SER A 173 -22.62 2.77 -9.80
N GLU A 174 -23.16 4.00 -9.84
CA GLU A 174 -23.29 4.86 -8.64
C GLU A 174 -24.03 4.12 -7.49
N ALA A 175 -25.02 3.28 -7.82
CA ALA A 175 -25.77 2.49 -6.84
C ALA A 175 -24.95 1.35 -6.21
N GLY A 176 -23.80 1.00 -6.79
CA GLY A 176 -22.86 0.00 -6.31
C GLY A 176 -21.74 0.55 -5.44
N GLU A 177 -21.57 1.88 -5.35
CA GLU A 177 -20.53 2.52 -4.55
C GLU A 177 -20.54 2.02 -3.09
N GLU A 178 -21.72 1.94 -2.49
CA GLU A 178 -21.89 1.48 -1.11
C GLU A 178 -21.67 -0.03 -0.94
N LEU A 179 -21.71 -0.82 -2.02
CA LEU A 179 -21.58 -2.28 -1.98
C LEU A 179 -20.13 -2.75 -2.03
N TRP A 180 -19.20 -1.89 -2.43
CA TRP A 180 -17.79 -2.23 -2.60
C TRP A 180 -17.17 -2.82 -1.35
N ALA A 181 -17.26 -2.10 -0.23
CA ALA A 181 -16.67 -2.52 1.05
C ALA A 181 -17.26 -3.86 1.55
N GLY A 182 -18.55 -4.10 1.32
CA GLY A 182 -19.23 -5.34 1.69
C GLY A 182 -19.08 -6.48 0.69
N SER A 183 -18.54 -6.22 -0.51
CA SER A 183 -18.47 -7.23 -1.57
C SER A 183 -17.60 -8.42 -1.16
N GLY A 184 -18.02 -9.61 -1.60
CA GLY A 184 -17.35 -10.86 -1.21
C GLY A 184 -15.88 -10.90 -1.63
N ILE A 185 -15.57 -10.37 -2.82
CA ILE A 185 -14.23 -10.31 -3.39
C ILE A 185 -13.33 -9.33 -2.66
N VAL A 186 -13.77 -8.09 -2.40
CA VAL A 186 -13.02 -7.09 -1.62
C VAL A 186 -12.64 -7.67 -0.27
N GLN A 187 -13.61 -8.26 0.42
CA GLN A 187 -13.39 -8.84 1.72
C GLN A 187 -12.44 -10.04 1.70
N ALA A 188 -12.45 -10.82 0.62
CA ALA A 188 -11.57 -11.96 0.44
C ALA A 188 -10.12 -11.49 0.18
N ILE A 189 -9.93 -10.48 -0.66
CA ILE A 189 -8.63 -9.82 -0.90
C ILE A 189 -8.12 -9.22 0.42
N LEU A 190 -8.96 -8.47 1.13
CA LEU A 190 -8.61 -7.84 2.40
C LEU A 190 -8.14 -8.86 3.43
N ARG A 191 -8.83 -9.99 3.54
CA ARG A 191 -8.42 -11.07 4.44
C ARG A 191 -7.06 -11.65 4.05
N ARG A 192 -6.82 -11.89 2.76
CA ARG A 192 -5.51 -12.36 2.28
C ARG A 192 -4.41 -11.34 2.58
N SER A 193 -4.70 -10.05 2.42
CA SER A 193 -3.78 -8.96 2.77
C SER A 193 -3.48 -8.89 4.27
N LEU A 194 -4.48 -9.06 5.14
CA LEU A 194 -4.27 -9.13 6.59
C LEU A 194 -3.43 -10.36 6.98
N ASP A 195 -3.75 -11.53 6.42
CA ASP A 195 -2.98 -12.76 6.66
C ASP A 195 -1.50 -12.55 6.27
N ALA A 196 -1.23 -11.92 5.13
CA ALA A 196 0.12 -11.55 4.72
C ALA A 196 0.76 -10.50 5.65
N GLY A 197 0.00 -9.48 6.05
CA GLY A 197 0.47 -8.40 6.93
C GLY A 197 0.88 -8.89 8.32
N PHE A 198 0.10 -9.79 8.92
CA PHE A 198 0.46 -10.42 10.19
C PHE A 198 1.72 -11.30 10.07
N GLU A 199 1.85 -12.09 9.00
CA GLU A 199 3.07 -12.87 8.76
C GLU A 199 4.31 -11.98 8.56
N LEU A 200 4.17 -10.83 7.90
CA LEU A 200 5.24 -9.85 7.78
C LEU A 200 5.58 -9.23 9.14
N LEU A 201 4.59 -8.85 9.93
CA LEU A 201 4.81 -8.27 11.27
C LEU A 201 5.47 -9.26 12.24
N ASP A 202 5.12 -10.54 12.19
CA ASP A 202 5.79 -11.58 12.99
C ASP A 202 7.29 -11.64 12.65
N ILE A 203 7.63 -11.56 11.36
CA ILE A 203 9.03 -11.52 10.91
C ILE A 203 9.72 -10.24 11.39
N MET A 204 9.02 -9.10 11.34
CA MET A 204 9.52 -7.83 11.84
C MET A 204 9.78 -7.86 13.35
N GLU A 205 8.88 -8.44 14.13
CA GLU A 205 9.04 -8.59 15.58
C GLU A 205 10.24 -9.48 15.92
N GLU A 206 10.38 -10.63 15.25
CA GLU A 206 11.53 -11.51 15.43
C GLU A 206 12.86 -10.84 15.06
N ALA A 207 12.85 -9.95 14.07
CA ALA A 207 14.01 -9.18 13.64
C ALA A 207 14.32 -7.97 14.56
N GLY A 208 13.47 -7.66 15.54
CA GLY A 208 13.57 -6.42 16.33
C GLY A 208 13.28 -5.16 15.52
N ALA A 209 12.52 -5.33 14.44
CA ALA A 209 12.31 -4.42 13.32
C ALA A 209 10.86 -3.94 13.20
N LEU A 210 10.07 -3.97 14.28
CA LEU A 210 8.65 -3.58 14.29
C LEU A 210 8.36 -2.17 13.73
N ARG A 211 9.38 -1.31 13.64
CA ARG A 211 9.32 0.05 13.08
C ARG A 211 9.96 0.18 11.68
N MET A 212 10.42 -0.92 11.12
CA MET A 212 11.08 -0.93 9.82
C MET A 212 10.04 -1.06 8.71
N ASP A 213 10.39 -0.63 7.50
CA ASP A 213 9.60 -1.03 6.33
C ASP A 213 9.96 -2.48 5.95
N VAL A 214 9.02 -3.16 5.30
CA VAL A 214 9.12 -4.55 4.87
C VAL A 214 10.34 -4.76 3.96
N GLY A 215 10.65 -3.74 3.17
CA GLY A 215 11.85 -3.69 2.36
C GLY A 215 13.17 -3.79 3.12
N ALA A 216 13.28 -3.05 4.22
CA ALA A 216 14.46 -3.07 5.07
C ALA A 216 14.69 -4.44 5.75
N LEU A 217 13.66 -5.30 5.88
CA LEU A 217 13.84 -6.69 6.33
C LEU A 217 14.65 -7.53 5.35
N VAL A 218 14.50 -7.29 4.04
CA VAL A 218 15.27 -8.00 2.99
C VAL A 218 16.74 -7.69 3.14
N GLN A 219 17.04 -6.44 3.50
CA GLN A 219 18.37 -5.88 3.59
C GLN A 219 19.07 -6.10 4.95
N THR A 220 18.32 -6.31 6.05
CA THR A 220 18.89 -6.72 7.36
C THR A 220 19.48 -8.14 7.38
N GLY A 221 19.73 -8.75 6.20
CA GLY A 221 20.17 -10.12 5.91
C GLY A 221 21.47 -10.62 6.57
N ARG A 222 21.58 -10.48 7.88
CA ARG A 222 22.58 -11.14 8.73
C ARG A 222 22.05 -12.44 9.34
N ASP A 223 20.75 -12.73 9.23
CA ASP A 223 20.12 -13.97 9.67
C ASP A 223 19.48 -14.75 8.50
N GLU A 224 20.13 -15.86 8.11
CA GLU A 224 19.65 -16.76 7.06
C GLU A 224 18.27 -17.38 7.36
N GLU A 225 17.85 -17.47 8.63
CA GLU A 225 16.56 -18.02 9.01
C GLU A 225 15.43 -17.03 8.73
N LEU A 226 15.62 -15.75 9.11
CA LEU A 226 14.67 -14.68 8.81
C LEU A 226 14.48 -14.48 7.31
N GLN A 227 15.57 -14.49 6.54
CA GLN A 227 15.51 -14.38 5.08
C GLN A 227 14.72 -15.53 4.45
N LYS A 228 14.86 -16.77 4.97
CA LYS A 228 14.06 -17.92 4.51
C LYS A 228 12.58 -17.77 4.85
N LYS A 229 12.24 -17.25 6.03
CA LYS A 229 10.84 -16.97 6.42
C LYS A 229 10.23 -15.91 5.50
N PHE A 230 10.95 -14.83 5.25
CA PHE A 230 10.51 -13.76 4.35
C PHE A 230 10.27 -14.26 2.92
N LEU A 231 11.23 -14.98 2.33
CA LEU A 231 11.07 -15.57 1.00
C LEU A 231 9.93 -16.60 0.95
N ALA A 232 9.65 -17.31 2.05
CA ALA A 232 8.52 -18.23 2.14
C ALA A 232 7.18 -17.47 2.14
N VAL A 233 7.09 -16.31 2.79
CA VAL A 233 5.91 -15.43 2.75
C VAL A 233 5.70 -14.89 1.34
N LEU A 234 6.74 -14.37 0.68
CA LEU A 234 6.63 -13.91 -0.71
C LEU A 234 6.22 -15.03 -1.68
N ALA A 235 6.72 -16.25 -1.49
CA ALA A 235 6.32 -17.40 -2.30
C ALA A 235 4.86 -17.83 -2.05
N LYS A 236 4.34 -17.58 -0.85
CA LYS A 236 2.95 -17.88 -0.46
C LYS A 236 1.97 -16.84 -0.99
N TYR A 237 2.39 -15.57 -1.10
CA TYR A 237 1.60 -14.44 -1.57
C TYR A 237 2.23 -13.81 -2.82
N PRO A 238 1.97 -14.37 -4.03
CA PRO A 238 2.47 -13.80 -5.28
C PRO A 238 2.03 -12.35 -5.44
N GLY A 239 2.93 -11.45 -5.85
CA GLY A 239 2.65 -10.01 -6.02
C GLY A 239 2.94 -9.15 -4.80
N LEU A 240 3.07 -9.76 -3.62
CA LEU A 240 3.51 -9.05 -2.42
C LEU A 240 4.90 -8.44 -2.57
N GLY A 241 5.80 -9.10 -3.31
CA GLY A 241 7.15 -8.58 -3.55
C GLY A 241 7.18 -7.30 -4.39
N ASP A 242 6.32 -7.21 -5.40
CA ASP A 242 6.21 -6.01 -6.24
C ASP A 242 5.66 -4.84 -5.43
N LEU A 243 4.61 -5.10 -4.63
CA LEU A 243 4.02 -4.11 -3.73
C LEU A 243 5.04 -3.58 -2.69
N VAL A 244 5.81 -4.47 -2.06
CA VAL A 244 6.86 -4.06 -1.11
C VAL A 244 7.94 -3.22 -1.81
N SER A 245 8.29 -3.55 -3.05
CA SER A 245 9.31 -2.80 -3.82
C SER A 245 8.82 -1.40 -4.22
N GLU A 246 7.51 -1.24 -4.46
CA GLU A 246 6.92 0.07 -4.75
C GLU A 246 6.93 0.98 -3.51
N ASP A 247 6.61 0.43 -2.32
CA ASP A 247 6.67 1.16 -1.06
C ASP A 247 8.10 1.60 -0.71
N GLU A 248 9.09 0.74 -0.96
CA GLU A 248 10.52 1.08 -0.83
C GLU A 248 10.89 2.28 -1.72
N ALA A 249 10.48 2.26 -3.01
CA ALA A 249 10.80 3.32 -3.95
C ALA A 249 10.16 4.65 -3.57
N VAL A 250 8.91 4.65 -3.11
CA VAL A 250 8.21 5.85 -2.63
C VAL A 250 8.87 6.41 -1.37
N THR A 251 9.21 5.54 -0.42
CA THR A 251 9.93 5.91 0.81
C THR A 251 11.29 6.51 0.49
N TRP A 252 12.00 5.91 -0.46
CA TRP A 252 13.29 6.37 -0.95
C TRP A 252 13.20 7.76 -1.56
N ASP A 253 12.31 7.95 -2.54
CA ASP A 253 12.15 9.23 -3.23
C ASP A 253 11.72 10.34 -2.26
N ARG A 254 10.82 10.03 -1.31
CA ARG A 254 10.39 10.98 -0.27
C ARG A 254 11.56 11.38 0.63
N GLY A 255 12.37 10.43 1.09
CA GLY A 255 13.51 10.71 1.95
C GLY A 255 14.62 11.50 1.24
N VAL A 256 14.92 11.17 -0.02
CA VAL A 256 15.88 11.94 -0.84
C VAL A 256 15.40 13.39 -1.01
N GLN A 257 14.10 13.59 -1.29
CA GLN A 257 13.54 14.93 -1.42
C GLN A 257 13.62 15.70 -0.09
N ALA A 258 13.32 15.04 1.04
CA ALA A 258 13.41 15.66 2.37
C ALA A 258 14.85 16.07 2.74
N LEU A 259 15.86 15.28 2.34
CA LEU A 259 17.26 15.67 2.46
C LEU A 259 17.55 16.93 1.63
N MET A 260 17.14 16.94 0.36
CA MET A 260 17.40 18.09 -0.53
C MET A 260 16.72 19.38 -0.06
N ASP A 261 15.51 19.26 0.48
CA ASP A 261 14.71 20.38 0.97
C ASP A 261 15.13 20.83 2.40
N GLY A 262 16.05 20.10 3.05
CA GLY A 262 16.50 20.37 4.40
C GLY A 262 15.49 20.01 5.50
N GLU A 263 14.41 19.29 5.15
CA GLU A 263 13.42 18.78 6.12
C GLU A 263 14.01 17.65 6.97
N LEU A 264 14.92 16.86 6.40
CA LEU A 264 15.71 15.85 7.10
C LEU A 264 17.17 16.31 7.14
N TYR A 265 17.68 16.60 8.34
CA TYR A 265 19.07 16.98 8.56
C TYR A 265 19.85 15.80 9.15
N LEU A 266 20.91 15.36 8.48
CA LEU A 266 21.72 14.21 8.93
C LEU A 266 22.94 14.66 9.75
N GLY A 267 23.47 15.85 9.47
CA GLY A 267 24.64 16.39 10.17
C GLY A 267 25.95 15.69 9.79
N ILE A 268 26.01 15.15 8.56
CA ILE A 268 27.11 14.31 8.10
C ILE A 268 28.33 15.15 7.72
N PHE A 269 28.12 16.36 7.20
CA PHE A 269 29.19 17.21 6.72
C PHE A 269 29.52 18.30 7.73
N THR A 270 30.81 18.56 7.91
CA THR A 270 31.25 19.73 8.68
C THR A 270 31.04 21.03 7.90
N ASP A 271 30.89 22.15 8.60
CA ASP A 271 30.79 23.48 7.98
C ASP A 271 31.95 23.73 6.99
N GLU A 272 33.18 23.32 7.34
CA GLU A 272 34.34 23.49 6.46
C GLU A 272 34.22 22.67 5.16
N GLU A 273 33.63 21.48 5.21
CA GLU A 273 33.39 20.63 4.03
C GLU A 273 32.25 21.17 3.17
N LEU A 274 31.17 21.66 3.81
CA LEU A 274 30.07 22.33 3.15
C LEU A 274 30.54 23.57 2.40
N GLU A 275 31.32 24.45 3.06
CA GLU A 275 31.90 25.64 2.43
C GLU A 275 32.81 25.27 1.26
N ALA A 276 33.71 24.29 1.44
CA ALA A 276 34.63 23.85 0.40
C ALA A 276 33.91 23.28 -0.83
N GLY A 277 32.85 22.51 -0.65
CA GLY A 277 32.03 22.01 -1.76
C GLY A 277 31.14 23.10 -2.37
N GLY A 278 30.61 24.03 -1.57
CA GLY A 278 29.85 25.19 -2.01
C GLY A 278 30.66 26.10 -2.94
N ASP A 279 31.94 26.31 -2.65
CA ASP A 279 32.88 27.09 -3.48
C ASP A 279 33.09 26.49 -4.89
N LEU A 280 32.80 25.19 -5.09
CA LEU A 280 32.88 24.54 -6.40
C LEU A 280 31.69 24.86 -7.31
N LEU A 281 30.59 25.33 -6.71
CA LEU A 281 29.34 25.62 -7.39
C LEU A 281 29.46 26.89 -8.22
N SER A 282 29.02 26.79 -9.47
CA SER A 282 28.97 27.97 -10.33
C SER A 282 27.68 28.74 -10.03
N PRO A 283 27.75 30.09 -9.93
CA PRO A 283 26.58 30.90 -9.64
C PRO A 283 25.52 30.73 -10.72
N PRO A 284 24.23 30.94 -10.39
CA PRO A 284 23.14 30.78 -11.33
C PRO A 284 23.33 31.69 -12.55
N VAL A 285 23.25 31.10 -13.74
CA VAL A 285 23.25 31.84 -15.00
C VAL A 285 21.80 32.24 -15.28
N PHE A 286 21.46 33.50 -15.01
CA PHE A 286 20.13 34.03 -15.34
C PHE A 286 19.96 34.11 -16.87
N GLY A 287 19.00 33.38 -17.44
CA GLY A 287 18.92 33.25 -18.89
C GLY A 287 17.73 32.46 -19.43
N ASN A 288 17.96 31.65 -20.48
CA ASN A 288 16.94 30.73 -20.99
C ASN A 288 16.92 29.43 -20.16
N SER A 289 15.76 28.77 -20.11
CA SER A 289 15.54 27.57 -19.28
C SER A 289 16.51 26.43 -19.58
N GLU A 290 17.00 26.33 -20.81
CA GLU A 290 17.97 25.31 -21.24
C GLU A 290 19.37 25.54 -20.67
N ALA A 291 19.84 26.79 -20.62
CA ALA A 291 21.12 27.13 -19.98
C ALA A 291 21.05 26.94 -18.46
N GLU A 292 19.95 27.32 -17.83
CA GLU A 292 19.71 27.13 -16.39
C GLU A 292 19.71 25.63 -16.03
N ALA A 293 18.95 24.81 -16.76
CA ALA A 293 18.93 23.36 -16.56
C ALA A 293 20.29 22.70 -16.80
N SER A 294 21.04 23.16 -17.82
CA SER A 294 22.37 22.61 -18.11
C SER A 294 23.38 22.97 -17.02
N GLN A 295 23.30 24.18 -16.47
CA GLN A 295 24.17 24.62 -15.37
C GLN A 295 23.82 23.88 -14.06
N ALA A 296 22.54 23.69 -13.76
CA ALA A 296 22.10 22.91 -12.60
C ALA A 296 22.65 21.48 -12.65
N ARG A 297 22.54 20.81 -13.81
CA ARG A 297 23.13 19.46 -14.02
C ARG A 297 24.65 19.45 -13.83
N ALA A 298 25.35 20.46 -14.35
CA ALA A 298 26.80 20.57 -14.19
C ALA A 298 27.20 20.80 -12.72
N ASN A 299 26.42 21.57 -11.96
CA ASN A 299 26.64 21.78 -10.53
C ASN A 299 26.39 20.49 -9.74
N ILE A 300 25.27 19.78 -9.98
CA ILE A 300 24.99 18.47 -9.36
C ILE A 300 26.12 17.49 -9.64
N GLN A 301 26.60 17.40 -10.89
CA GLN A 301 27.69 16.48 -11.24
C GLN A 301 29.00 16.81 -10.52
N LYS A 302 29.31 18.10 -10.29
CA LYS A 302 30.48 18.50 -9.50
C LYS A 302 30.33 18.11 -8.03
N MET A 303 29.13 18.27 -7.46
CA MET A 303 28.85 17.85 -6.08
C MET A 303 28.99 16.34 -5.94
N GLN A 304 28.42 15.56 -6.86
CA GLN A 304 28.60 14.10 -6.89
C GLN A 304 30.07 13.69 -6.92
N GLN A 305 30.89 14.37 -7.72
CA GLN A 305 32.34 14.09 -7.78
C GLN A 305 33.06 14.47 -6.48
N TYR A 306 32.65 15.57 -5.85
CA TYR A 306 33.21 16.00 -4.56
C TYR A 306 32.87 15.00 -3.46
N VAL A 307 31.59 14.65 -3.32
CA VAL A 307 31.08 13.68 -2.35
C VAL A 307 31.68 12.29 -2.58
N ALA A 308 31.80 11.83 -3.83
CA ALA A 308 32.47 10.57 -4.14
C ALA A 308 33.96 10.57 -3.73
N GLY A 309 34.63 11.72 -3.82
CA GLY A 309 36.00 11.88 -3.34
C GLY A 309 36.10 11.94 -1.81
N TRP A 310 35.04 12.41 -1.16
CA TRP A 310 34.92 12.49 0.30
C TRP A 310 34.62 11.13 0.94
N LEU A 311 33.81 10.27 0.29
CA LEU A 311 33.38 8.98 0.83
C LEU A 311 34.52 7.93 0.86
N THR A 312 35.48 8.11 1.76
CA THR A 312 36.49 7.11 2.08
C THR A 312 35.91 6.02 3.00
N PRO A 313 36.58 4.87 3.16
CA PRO A 313 36.14 3.85 4.12
C PRO A 313 35.96 4.40 5.54
N GLU A 314 36.83 5.32 5.97
CA GLU A 314 36.75 5.96 7.28
C GLU A 314 35.50 6.83 7.41
N HIS A 315 35.23 7.72 6.45
CA HIS A 315 34.00 8.53 6.49
C HIS A 315 32.74 7.67 6.33
N ARG A 316 32.80 6.57 5.58
CA ARG A 316 31.68 5.62 5.51
C ARG A 316 31.36 5.02 6.88
N ASP A 317 32.39 4.65 7.66
CA ASP A 317 32.20 4.14 9.03
C ASP A 317 31.65 5.23 9.99
N GLU A 318 32.06 6.49 9.80
CA GLU A 318 31.55 7.63 10.58
C GLU A 318 30.06 7.89 10.28
N VAL A 319 29.69 8.02 9.00
CA VAL A 319 28.29 8.16 8.56
C VAL A 319 27.43 7.02 9.10
N ARG A 320 27.95 5.79 9.03
CA ARG A 320 27.27 4.61 9.57
C ARG A 320 27.03 4.73 11.07
N GLY A 321 27.99 5.25 11.83
CA GLY A 321 27.86 5.49 13.27
C GLY A 321 26.81 6.56 13.59
N GLU A 322 26.74 7.62 12.80
CA GLU A 322 25.76 8.70 12.96
C GLU A 322 24.34 8.22 12.65
N LEU A 323 24.15 7.52 11.53
CA LEU A 323 22.85 6.96 11.17
C LEU A 323 22.35 5.96 12.23
N LEU A 324 23.23 5.11 12.76
CA LEU A 324 22.88 4.21 13.86
C LEU A 324 22.46 4.99 15.11
N THR A 325 23.14 6.10 15.41
CA THR A 325 22.79 6.96 16.56
C THR A 325 21.41 7.61 16.36
N MET A 326 21.11 8.09 15.14
CA MET A 326 19.79 8.64 14.82
C MET A 326 18.70 7.59 14.92
N LEU A 327 18.95 6.36 14.42
CA LEU A 327 18.02 5.24 14.48
C LEU A 327 17.73 4.77 15.92
N GLU A 328 18.68 4.94 16.84
CA GLU A 328 18.49 4.64 18.27
C GLU A 328 17.61 5.68 18.99
N ASP A 329 17.45 6.89 18.43
CA ASP A 329 16.66 7.98 18.99
C ASP A 329 15.30 8.11 18.27
N GLU A 330 14.22 7.77 18.98
CA GLU A 330 12.85 7.83 18.43
C GLU A 330 12.41 9.23 18.02
N GLU A 331 12.92 10.28 18.68
CA GLU A 331 12.55 11.66 18.40
C GLU A 331 13.26 12.16 17.12
N LEU A 332 14.48 11.68 16.87
CA LEU A 332 15.25 12.02 15.67
C LEU A 332 14.85 11.16 14.46
N ALA A 333 14.68 9.85 14.63
CA ALA A 333 14.29 8.96 13.54
C ALA A 333 12.83 9.19 13.12
N GLY A 334 11.91 9.37 14.09
CA GLY A 334 10.51 9.72 13.85
C GLY A 334 9.87 8.98 12.67
N GLU A 335 9.34 9.75 11.71
CA GLU A 335 8.75 9.23 10.47
C GLU A 335 9.78 8.80 9.40
N TRP A 336 11.06 9.19 9.56
CA TRP A 336 12.15 8.91 8.64
C TRP A 336 12.87 7.59 8.92
N HIS A 337 12.51 6.90 10.01
CA HIS A 337 13.12 5.62 10.40
C HIS A 337 13.22 4.61 9.24
N PRO A 338 12.17 4.38 8.42
CA PRO A 338 12.28 3.48 7.26
C PRO A 338 13.34 3.90 6.24
N PHE A 339 13.39 5.19 5.92
CA PHE A 339 14.36 5.75 4.98
C PHE A 339 15.79 5.63 5.51
N LEU A 340 16.02 5.96 6.79
CA LEU A 340 17.35 5.86 7.42
C LEU A 340 17.86 4.42 7.48
N MET A 341 16.99 3.43 7.63
CA MET A 341 17.36 2.02 7.57
C MET A 341 17.76 1.57 6.15
N ALA A 342 17.00 1.96 5.14
CA ALA A 342 17.35 1.70 3.74
C ALA A 342 18.72 2.33 3.39
N LEU A 343 18.93 3.57 3.86
CA LEU A 343 20.19 4.29 3.70
C LEU A 343 21.38 3.54 4.32
N LEU A 344 21.20 3.04 5.55
CA LEU A 344 22.23 2.29 6.26
C LEU A 344 22.63 1.01 5.51
N SER A 345 21.67 0.34 4.88
CA SER A 345 21.95 -0.82 4.03
C SER A 345 22.71 -0.45 2.77
N ASP A 346 22.28 0.60 2.07
CA ASP A 346 22.93 1.03 0.82
C ASP A 346 24.36 1.54 1.04
N LEU A 347 24.68 2.03 2.25
CA LEU A 347 26.04 2.32 2.69
C LEU A 347 26.91 1.07 2.88
N ASP A 348 26.30 -0.01 3.37
CA ASP A 348 26.96 -1.30 3.57
C ASP A 348 27.13 -2.06 2.24
N ASP A 349 26.42 -1.66 1.18
CA ASP A 349 26.50 -2.27 -0.16
C ASP A 349 27.82 -1.95 -0.91
N GLU A 350 28.20 -2.88 -1.81
CA GLU A 350 29.43 -2.77 -2.61
C GLU A 350 29.32 -1.76 -3.76
N ASP A 351 28.12 -1.24 -4.07
CA ASP A 351 27.90 -0.24 -5.11
C ASP A 351 28.08 1.19 -4.57
N PRO A 352 29.19 1.88 -4.90
CA PRO A 352 29.44 3.23 -4.41
C PRO A 352 28.50 4.28 -5.02
N ASP A 353 27.85 4.01 -6.16
CA ASP A 353 27.08 5.03 -6.88
C ASP A 353 25.78 5.39 -6.12
N THR A 354 25.13 4.41 -5.49
CA THR A 354 23.94 4.63 -4.65
C THR A 354 24.28 5.47 -3.42
N ALA A 355 25.39 5.15 -2.75
CA ALA A 355 25.86 5.90 -1.59
C ALA A 355 26.20 7.36 -1.93
N VAL A 356 26.80 7.60 -3.09
CA VAL A 356 27.15 8.95 -3.56
C VAL A 356 25.90 9.77 -3.88
N ALA A 357 24.87 9.16 -4.46
CA ALA A 357 23.64 9.87 -4.82
C ALA A 357 22.96 10.50 -3.60
N PHE A 358 22.79 9.74 -2.51
CA PHE A 358 22.14 10.25 -1.32
C PHE A 358 23.01 11.24 -0.55
N LEU A 359 24.32 10.98 -0.42
CA LEU A 359 25.22 11.90 0.27
C LEU A 359 25.29 13.24 -0.46
N THR A 360 25.09 13.22 -1.78
CA THR A 360 24.93 14.46 -2.56
C THR A 360 23.63 15.18 -2.19
N ALA A 361 22.52 14.47 -2.01
CA ALA A 361 21.25 15.07 -1.57
C ALA A 361 21.37 15.68 -0.16
N ALA A 362 21.96 14.94 0.79
CA ALA A 362 22.24 15.43 2.13
C ALA A 362 23.15 16.67 2.09
N PHE A 363 24.23 16.65 1.31
CA PHE A 363 25.13 17.79 1.14
C PHE A 363 24.39 19.03 0.61
N ILE A 364 23.48 18.86 -0.37
CA ILE A 364 22.68 19.98 -0.91
C ILE A 364 21.80 20.59 0.18
N GLY A 365 21.11 19.76 0.96
CA GLY A 365 20.25 20.21 2.06
C GLY A 365 21.04 20.96 3.12
N GLU A 366 22.09 20.33 3.64
CA GLU A 366 22.93 20.90 4.71
C GLU A 366 23.65 22.18 4.27
N LEU A 367 24.09 22.27 3.00
CA LEU A 367 24.64 23.51 2.45
C LEU A 367 23.59 24.62 2.38
N THR A 368 22.34 24.27 2.08
CA THR A 368 21.24 25.24 2.02
C THR A 368 20.92 25.75 3.42
N ASP A 369 20.87 24.86 4.41
CA ASP A 369 20.67 25.21 5.82
C ASP A 369 21.80 26.11 6.35
N LEU A 370 23.07 25.76 6.08
CA LEU A 370 24.23 26.59 6.42
C LEU A 370 24.14 27.98 5.79
N ALA A 371 23.70 28.07 4.53
CA ALA A 371 23.52 29.34 3.84
C ALA A 371 22.39 30.18 4.45
N GLU A 372 21.28 29.55 4.89
CA GLU A 372 20.20 30.23 5.61
C GLU A 372 20.67 30.74 6.98
N ASP A 373 21.41 29.94 7.74
CA ASP A 373 21.97 30.31 9.04
C ASP A 373 22.95 31.50 8.94
N GLN A 374 23.75 31.55 7.88
CA GLN A 374 24.63 32.68 7.59
C GLN A 374 23.87 33.95 7.18
N LEU A 375 22.67 33.82 6.62
CA LEU A 375 21.77 34.93 6.29
C LEU A 375 20.96 35.42 7.51
N ASP A 376 20.68 34.54 8.48
CA ASP A 376 19.76 34.81 9.61
C ASP A 376 20.43 35.25 10.94
N GLN A 377 21.76 35.43 11.00
CA GLN A 377 22.37 36.07 12.18
C GLN A 377 22.34 37.62 12.10
N PRO A 378 21.75 38.31 13.12
CA PRO A 378 21.81 37.92 14.51
C PRO A 378 20.44 37.66 15.17
N GLY A 379 20.26 36.41 15.61
CA GLY A 379 19.70 36.12 16.93
C GLY A 379 18.44 35.27 16.95
N LYS A 380 18.61 33.94 16.88
CA LYS A 380 17.88 32.97 17.71
C LYS A 380 18.56 31.61 17.60
N ALA A 381 19.04 31.12 18.74
CA ALA A 381 19.47 29.73 18.89
C ALA A 381 18.26 28.79 18.67
N ARG A 382 18.49 27.72 17.93
CA ARG A 382 17.73 26.47 17.93
C ARG A 382 18.78 25.36 18.11
N GLY A 383 18.62 24.37 18.98
CA GLY A 383 17.47 23.93 19.75
C GLY A 383 17.46 22.42 19.64
#